data_AF-A0A6J2LZY3-F1
#
_entry.id   AF-A0A6J2LZY3-F1
#
_cell.length_a   1.000
_cell.length_b   1.000
_cell.length_c   1.000
_cell.angle_alpha   90.00
_cell.angle_beta   90.00
_cell.angle_gamma   90.00
#
_symmetry.space_group_name_H-M   'P 1'
#
loop_
_entity.id
_entity.type
_entity.pdbx_description
1 polymer ?
#
loop_
_entity_poly.entity_id
_entity_poly.type
_entity_poly.pdbx_seq_one_letter_code
_entity_poly.pdbx_strand_id
1 'polypeptide(L)'
;MAQCSKLSTADTLVLGAIQILIGIFHIFMWYFLLIMYVGQIKGVFGTYEPLTYKTGCPLWGIIFIISGIFLIKTARHPAPLLVACALTLHILCIIVSIVAIALTILELSRFDSVSYRNYGQAKLGREVSRILLSSYSLETAIAFTYCIFGCISLVSVYLLYSILRNTDFSKHIL
;
A
#
# COMPACT_ATOMS: atom_id res chain seq x y z
N MET A 1 -6.21 -33.53 4.90
CA MET A 1 -5.14 -33.11 3.98
C MET A 1 -5.44 -31.68 3.56
N ALA A 2 -5.07 -30.68 4.39
CA ALA A 2 -5.31 -29.27 4.07
C ALA A 2 -4.16 -28.79 3.18
N GLN A 3 -4.43 -28.64 1.90
CA GLN A 3 -3.50 -28.07 0.93
C GLN A 3 -3.31 -26.60 1.29
N CYS A 4 -2.26 -26.31 2.07
CA CYS A 4 -1.81 -24.96 2.36
C CYS A 4 -1.42 -24.31 1.02
N SER A 5 -2.31 -23.49 0.46
CA SER A 5 -2.12 -22.84 -0.83
C SER A 5 -0.99 -21.82 -0.70
N LYS A 6 0.23 -22.25 -1.03
CA LYS A 6 1.32 -21.33 -1.31
C LYS A 6 0.90 -20.48 -2.51
N LEU A 7 0.99 -19.18 -2.37
CA LEU A 7 0.80 -18.23 -3.46
C LEU A 7 1.75 -18.61 -4.61
N SER A 8 1.24 -18.73 -5.83
CA SER A 8 2.09 -19.10 -6.96
C SER A 8 3.13 -18.01 -7.20
N THR A 9 4.29 -18.37 -7.74
CA THR A 9 5.31 -17.40 -8.17
C THR A 9 4.71 -16.40 -9.16
N ALA A 10 3.86 -16.86 -10.08
CA ALA A 10 3.18 -15.99 -11.05
C ALA A 10 2.27 -14.97 -10.36
N ASP A 11 1.45 -15.41 -9.40
CA ASP A 11 0.55 -14.53 -8.64
C ASP A 11 1.34 -13.48 -7.84
N THR A 12 2.46 -13.89 -7.25
CA THR A 12 3.34 -13.00 -6.48
C THR A 12 3.99 -11.93 -7.39
N LEU A 13 4.40 -12.32 -8.60
CA LEU A 13 4.92 -11.38 -9.60
C LEU A 13 3.85 -10.38 -10.06
N VAL A 14 2.63 -10.86 -10.31
CA VAL A 14 1.49 -10.02 -10.71
C VAL A 14 1.12 -9.03 -9.61
N LEU A 15 1.00 -9.49 -8.37
CA LEU A 15 0.69 -8.62 -7.23
C LEU A 15 1.78 -7.55 -7.04
N GLY A 16 3.05 -7.91 -7.16
CA GLY A 16 4.16 -6.95 -7.11
C GLY A 16 4.12 -5.92 -8.24
N ALA A 17 3.80 -6.34 -9.46
CA ALA A 17 3.64 -5.42 -10.58
C ALA A 17 2.45 -4.46 -10.38
N ILE A 18 1.30 -4.97 -9.92
CA ILE A 18 0.12 -4.15 -9.61
C ILE A 18 0.44 -3.14 -8.50
N GLN A 19 1.14 -3.55 -7.45
CA GLN A 19 1.53 -2.67 -6.35
C GLN A 19 2.46 -1.53 -6.81
N ILE A 20 3.40 -1.82 -7.72
CA ILE A 20 4.23 -0.78 -8.36
C ILE A 20 3.37 0.19 -9.17
N LEU A 21 2.43 -0.33 -9.98
CA LEU A 21 1.53 0.51 -10.78
C LEU A 21 0.66 1.41 -9.90
N ILE A 22 0.15 0.87 -8.79
CA ILE A 22 -0.60 1.63 -7.79
C ILE A 22 0.29 2.73 -7.18
N GLY A 23 1.51 2.42 -6.79
CA GLY A 23 2.44 3.42 -6.24
C GLY A 23 2.76 4.56 -7.22
N ILE A 24 3.01 4.22 -8.49
CA ILE A 24 3.22 5.20 -9.57
C ILE A 24 1.97 6.07 -9.77
N PHE A 25 0.79 5.45 -9.79
CA PHE A 25 -0.49 6.15 -9.90
C PHE A 25 -0.67 7.18 -8.77
N HIS A 26 -0.37 6.83 -7.53
CA HIS A 26 -0.50 7.75 -6.39
C HIS A 26 0.44 8.97 -6.50
N ILE A 27 1.68 8.77 -6.97
CA ILE A 27 2.62 9.87 -7.22
C ILE A 27 2.07 10.80 -8.31
N PHE A 28 1.56 10.26 -9.41
CA PHE A 28 0.93 11.08 -10.46
C PHE A 28 -0.29 11.85 -9.95
N MET A 29 -1.15 11.21 -9.15
CA MET A 29 -2.31 11.88 -8.56
C MET A 29 -1.89 12.99 -7.60
N TRP A 30 -0.78 12.84 -6.87
CA TRP A 30 -0.25 13.94 -6.05
C TRP A 30 0.14 15.15 -6.91
N TYR A 31 0.90 14.91 -7.99
CA TYR A 31 1.29 15.98 -8.92
C TYR A 31 0.07 16.64 -9.57
N PHE A 32 -0.95 15.85 -9.90
CA PHE A 32 -2.20 16.37 -10.44
C PHE A 32 -2.91 17.29 -9.42
N LEU A 33 -3.04 16.86 -8.17
CA LEU A 33 -3.58 17.69 -7.08
C LEU A 33 -2.75 18.96 -6.83
N LEU A 34 -1.41 18.87 -6.93
CA LEU A 34 -0.51 20.02 -6.83
C LEU A 34 -0.77 21.05 -7.95
N ILE A 35 -0.85 20.60 -9.20
CA ILE A 35 -1.14 21.48 -10.35
C ILE A 35 -2.49 22.17 -10.15
N MET A 36 -3.49 21.42 -9.69
CA MET A 36 -4.80 21.96 -9.40
C MET A 36 -4.80 22.97 -8.26
N TYR A 37 -3.95 22.79 -7.24
CA TYR A 37 -3.80 23.73 -6.13
C TYR A 37 -3.09 25.02 -6.56
N VAL A 38 -1.94 24.92 -7.24
CA VAL A 38 -1.16 26.07 -7.71
C VAL A 38 -1.91 26.86 -8.78
N GLY A 39 -2.74 26.19 -9.58
CA GLY A 39 -3.57 26.81 -10.61
C GLY A 39 -4.78 27.60 -10.07
N GLN A 40 -4.99 27.65 -8.75
CA GLN A 40 -6.10 28.42 -8.17
C GLN A 40 -5.75 29.90 -8.10
N ILE A 41 -6.74 30.75 -8.40
CA ILE A 41 -6.55 32.19 -8.30
C ILE A 41 -7.03 32.67 -6.93
N LYS A 42 -6.18 33.44 -6.22
CA LYS A 42 -6.52 34.05 -4.94
C LYS A 42 -7.72 34.98 -5.12
N GLY A 43 -8.85 34.64 -4.52
CA GLY A 43 -10.08 35.41 -4.51
C GLY A 43 -10.62 35.59 -3.09
N VAL A 44 -11.64 36.43 -2.94
CA VAL A 44 -12.21 36.84 -1.62
C VAL A 44 -12.78 35.67 -0.82
N PHE A 45 -13.24 34.61 -1.49
CA PHE A 45 -13.82 33.41 -0.86
C PHE A 45 -12.81 32.25 -0.69
N GLY A 46 -11.52 32.55 -0.65
CA GLY A 46 -10.47 31.57 -0.34
C GLY A 46 -10.14 30.57 -1.46
N THR A 47 -9.15 29.73 -1.17
CA THR A 47 -8.61 28.65 -2.02
C THR A 47 -9.05 27.29 -1.49
N TYR A 48 -9.27 26.30 -2.37
CA TYR A 48 -9.52 24.93 -1.92
C TYR A 48 -8.19 24.27 -1.59
N GLU A 49 -8.02 23.88 -0.32
CA GLU A 49 -6.79 23.29 0.18
C GLU A 49 -7.04 21.83 0.59
N PRO A 50 -6.87 20.85 -0.32
CA PRO A 50 -7.05 19.45 0.02
C PRO A 50 -6.05 19.03 1.10
N LEU A 51 -6.57 18.38 2.15
CA LEU A 51 -5.76 17.87 3.26
C LEU A 51 -4.77 16.82 2.77
N THR A 52 -5.22 15.92 1.89
CA THR A 52 -4.41 14.86 1.26
C THR A 52 -3.21 15.41 0.50
N TYR A 53 -3.36 16.57 -0.14
CA TYR A 53 -2.26 17.29 -0.77
C TYR A 53 -1.28 17.86 0.27
N LYS A 54 -1.79 18.58 1.28
CA LYS A 54 -0.97 19.22 2.32
C LYS A 54 -0.14 18.22 3.12
N THR A 55 -0.71 17.06 3.45
CA THR A 55 0.00 15.99 4.16
C THR A 55 0.90 15.17 3.24
N GLY A 56 0.80 15.37 1.92
CA GLY A 56 1.55 14.60 0.94
C GLY A 56 1.17 13.12 0.91
N CYS A 57 -0.04 12.74 1.38
CA CYS A 57 -0.44 11.33 1.46
C CYS A 57 -0.23 10.56 0.15
N PRO A 58 -0.58 11.11 -1.04
CA PRO A 58 -0.36 10.38 -2.28
C PRO A 58 1.14 10.25 -2.67
N LEU A 59 2.05 11.08 -2.14
CA LEU A 59 3.51 10.86 -2.30
C LEU A 59 4.00 9.63 -1.54
N TRP A 60 3.26 9.16 -0.53
CA TRP A 60 3.60 7.94 0.18
C TRP A 60 3.53 6.70 -0.74
N GLY A 61 3.00 6.84 -1.97
CA GLY A 61 3.09 5.85 -3.03
C GLY A 61 4.51 5.34 -3.32
N ILE A 62 5.56 6.08 -2.97
CA ILE A 62 6.95 5.61 -3.03
C ILE A 62 7.15 4.33 -2.19
N ILE A 63 6.50 4.25 -1.02
CA ILE A 63 6.56 3.08 -0.14
C ILE A 63 5.92 1.86 -0.84
N PHE A 64 4.82 2.06 -1.55
CA PHE A 64 4.15 1.01 -2.34
C PHE A 64 5.05 0.51 -3.47
N ILE A 65 5.75 1.41 -4.17
CA ILE A 65 6.72 1.04 -5.22
C ILE A 65 7.85 0.18 -4.64
N ILE A 66 8.47 0.62 -3.53
CA ILE A 66 9.55 -0.13 -2.88
C ILE A 66 9.06 -1.51 -2.44
N SER A 67 7.88 -1.57 -1.82
CA SER A 67 7.25 -2.81 -1.39
C SER A 67 7.03 -3.78 -2.56
N GLY A 68 6.48 -3.30 -3.68
CA GLY A 68 6.24 -4.11 -4.88
C GLY A 68 7.54 -4.62 -5.53
N ILE A 69 8.63 -3.84 -5.51
CA ILE A 69 9.96 -4.30 -5.96
C ILE A 69 10.47 -5.45 -5.09
N PHE A 70 10.34 -5.33 -3.77
CA PHE A 70 10.72 -6.40 -2.83
C PHE A 70 9.86 -7.65 -3.02
N LEU A 71 8.57 -7.48 -3.33
CA LEU A 71 7.66 -8.58 -3.64
C LEU A 71 8.11 -9.37 -4.87
N ILE A 72 8.43 -8.68 -5.97
CA ILE A 72 8.96 -9.30 -7.20
C ILE A 72 10.31 -9.99 -6.94
N LYS A 73 11.20 -9.34 -6.18
CA LYS A 73 12.51 -9.90 -5.85
C LYS A 73 12.39 -11.19 -5.03
N THR A 74 11.45 -11.21 -4.08
CA THR A 74 11.16 -12.39 -3.26
C THR A 74 10.57 -13.54 -4.07
N ALA A 75 9.73 -13.24 -5.07
CA ALA A 75 9.17 -14.25 -5.97
C ALA A 75 10.24 -14.97 -6.80
N ARG A 76 11.28 -14.25 -7.23
CA ARG A 76 12.40 -14.82 -8.02
C ARG A 76 13.43 -15.53 -7.16
N HIS A 77 13.77 -14.94 -6.02
CA HIS A 77 14.80 -15.43 -5.11
C HIS A 77 14.32 -15.38 -3.66
N PRO A 78 13.65 -16.43 -3.16
CA PRO A 78 13.07 -16.45 -1.82
C PRO A 78 14.14 -16.69 -0.76
N ALA A 79 14.94 -15.65 -0.45
CA ALA A 79 15.86 -15.65 0.68
C ALA A 79 15.10 -15.30 1.98
N PRO A 80 15.33 -15.98 3.12
CA PRO A 80 14.59 -15.75 4.37
C PRO A 80 14.59 -14.29 4.85
N LEU A 81 15.73 -13.61 4.74
CA LEU A 81 15.86 -12.18 5.07
C LEU A 81 14.99 -11.32 4.14
N LEU A 82 14.96 -11.63 2.85
CA LEU A 82 14.20 -10.86 1.87
C LEU A 82 12.68 -11.03 2.07
N VAL A 83 12.23 -12.23 2.42
CA VAL A 83 10.85 -12.51 2.82
C VAL A 83 10.47 -11.70 4.06
N ALA A 84 11.33 -11.67 5.08
CA ALA A 84 11.10 -10.88 6.29
C ALA A 84 11.03 -9.38 5.98
N CYS A 85 11.97 -8.84 5.20
CA CYS A 85 11.94 -7.44 4.77
C CYS A 85 10.68 -7.11 3.96
N ALA A 86 10.28 -7.97 3.03
CA ALA A 86 9.07 -7.78 2.24
C ALA A 86 7.82 -7.74 3.14
N LEU A 87 7.71 -8.65 4.12
CA LEU A 87 6.61 -8.65 5.09
C LEU A 87 6.58 -7.36 5.92
N THR A 88 7.72 -6.91 6.43
CA THR A 88 7.79 -5.63 7.17
C THR A 88 7.32 -4.47 6.30
N LEU A 89 7.75 -4.40 5.03
CA LEU A 89 7.31 -3.36 4.10
C LEU A 89 5.80 -3.42 3.84
N HIS A 90 5.20 -4.60 3.68
CA HIS A 90 3.76 -4.72 3.46
C HIS A 90 2.95 -4.33 4.71
N ILE A 91 3.45 -4.61 5.92
CA ILE A 91 2.86 -4.10 7.16
C ILE A 91 2.90 -2.57 7.18
N LEU A 92 4.02 -1.96 6.79
CA LEU A 92 4.13 -0.52 6.65
C LEU A 92 3.14 0.03 5.60
N CYS A 93 2.98 -0.64 4.45
CA CYS A 93 2.00 -0.26 3.44
C CYS A 93 0.57 -0.25 4.00
N ILE A 94 0.18 -1.25 4.79
CA ILE A 94 -1.13 -1.31 5.45
C ILE A 94 -1.33 -0.13 6.41
N ILE A 95 -0.33 0.21 7.23
CA ILE A 95 -0.43 1.32 8.18
C ILE A 95 -0.60 2.64 7.42
N VAL A 96 0.27 2.86 6.42
CA VAL A 96 0.28 4.07 5.58
C VAL A 96 -1.03 4.22 4.81
N SER A 97 -1.58 3.13 4.24
CA SER A 97 -2.84 3.16 3.50
C SER A 97 -4.03 3.45 4.41
N ILE A 98 -4.09 2.87 5.61
CA ILE A 98 -5.16 3.15 6.59
C ILE A 98 -5.13 4.62 7.03
N VAL A 99 -3.95 5.17 7.31
CA VAL A 99 -3.81 6.60 7.66
C VAL A 99 -4.25 7.49 6.49
N ALA A 100 -3.85 7.14 5.26
CA ALA A 100 -4.26 7.88 4.07
C ALA A 100 -5.77 7.81 3.82
N ILE A 101 -6.40 6.66 4.01
CA ILE A 101 -7.86 6.47 3.95
C ILE A 101 -8.55 7.39 4.97
N ALA A 102 -8.10 7.38 6.23
CA ALA A 102 -8.68 8.22 7.27
C ALA A 102 -8.58 9.72 6.94
N LEU A 103 -7.40 10.18 6.49
CA LEU A 103 -7.19 11.57 6.07
C LEU A 103 -8.05 11.95 4.86
N THR A 104 -8.22 11.03 3.90
CA THR A 104 -9.06 11.24 2.72
C THR A 104 -10.54 11.32 3.08
N ILE A 105 -11.03 10.47 4.00
CA ILE A 105 -12.40 10.54 4.52
C ILE A 105 -12.63 11.87 5.25
N LEU A 106 -11.68 12.29 6.10
CA LEU A 106 -11.76 13.56 6.81
C LEU A 106 -11.83 14.75 5.82
N GLU A 107 -11.04 14.73 4.76
CA GLU A 107 -11.12 15.74 3.69
C GLU A 107 -12.49 15.74 3.00
N LEU A 108 -12.98 14.57 2.60
CA LEU A 108 -14.25 14.45 1.88
C LEU A 108 -15.47 14.80 2.75
N SER A 109 -15.38 14.61 4.07
CA SER A 109 -16.43 14.99 5.03
C SER A 109 -16.53 16.50 5.29
N ARG A 110 -15.46 17.26 5.05
CA ARG A 110 -15.46 18.73 5.24
C ARG A 110 -16.02 19.41 4.00
N PHE A 111 -17.16 20.10 4.15
CA PHE A 111 -17.78 20.89 3.10
C PHE A 111 -17.51 22.39 3.31
N ASP A 112 -16.28 22.81 3.04
CA ASP A 112 -15.96 24.23 3.05
C ASP A 112 -16.46 24.90 1.77
N SER A 113 -17.12 26.06 1.92
CA SER A 113 -17.57 26.88 0.80
C SER A 113 -16.36 27.49 0.10
N VAL A 114 -16.27 27.28 -1.22
CA VAL A 114 -15.19 27.81 -2.07
C VAL A 114 -15.71 28.90 -2.98
N SER A 115 -14.82 29.82 -3.37
CA SER A 115 -15.11 30.81 -4.42
C SER A 115 -15.62 30.13 -5.70
N TYR A 116 -16.71 30.66 -6.29
CA TYR A 116 -17.28 30.16 -7.54
C TYR A 116 -16.23 30.01 -8.66
N ARG A 117 -15.24 30.92 -8.71
CA ARG A 117 -14.17 30.89 -9.70
C ARG A 117 -13.23 29.68 -9.58
N ASN A 118 -13.10 29.14 -8.36
CA ASN A 118 -12.29 27.95 -8.05
C ASN A 118 -13.15 26.69 -7.89
N TYR A 119 -14.48 26.78 -8.04
CA TYR A 119 -15.41 25.68 -7.78
C TYR A 119 -15.15 24.46 -8.68
N GLY A 120 -14.87 24.68 -9.97
CA GLY A 120 -14.56 23.59 -10.90
C GLY A 120 -13.32 22.79 -10.49
N GLN A 121 -12.25 23.49 -10.12
CA GLN A 121 -11.03 22.85 -9.60
C GLN A 121 -11.30 22.16 -8.26
N ALA A 122 -12.01 22.78 -7.32
CA ALA A 122 -12.33 22.15 -6.05
C ALA A 122 -13.16 20.86 -6.21
N LYS A 123 -14.14 20.88 -7.13
CA LYS A 123 -14.97 19.71 -7.44
C LYS A 123 -14.13 18.58 -8.04
N LEU A 124 -13.30 18.86 -9.03
CA LEU A 124 -12.41 17.88 -9.64
C LEU A 124 -11.40 17.31 -8.63
N GLY A 125 -10.85 18.13 -7.74
CA GLY A 125 -9.92 17.69 -6.69
C GLY A 125 -10.58 16.70 -5.73
N ARG A 126 -11.83 16.95 -5.33
CA ARG A 126 -12.61 16.00 -4.51
C ARG A 126 -12.89 14.68 -5.23
N GLU A 127 -13.15 14.69 -6.53
CA GLU A 127 -13.31 13.44 -7.29
C GLU A 127 -11.99 12.66 -7.35
N VAL A 128 -10.84 13.33 -7.51
CA VAL A 128 -9.53 12.68 -7.41
C VAL A 128 -9.33 12.06 -6.03
N SER A 129 -9.69 12.76 -4.95
CA SER A 129 -9.64 12.22 -3.58
C SER A 129 -10.52 10.98 -3.41
N ARG A 130 -11.68 10.90 -4.08
CA ARG A 130 -12.52 9.68 -4.08
C ARG A 130 -11.86 8.52 -4.82
N ILE A 131 -11.24 8.78 -5.97
CA ILE A 131 -10.48 7.76 -6.71
C ILE A 131 -9.31 7.25 -5.85
N LEU A 132 -8.61 8.15 -5.18
CA LEU A 132 -7.52 7.83 -4.25
C LEU A 132 -8.01 6.95 -3.08
N LEU A 133 -9.20 7.23 -2.53
CA LEU A 133 -9.79 6.41 -1.47
C LEU A 133 -9.96 4.95 -1.92
N SER A 134 -10.44 4.73 -3.15
CA SER A 134 -10.54 3.39 -3.74
C SER A 134 -9.18 2.74 -3.95
N SER A 135 -8.17 3.48 -4.43
CA SER A 135 -6.83 2.92 -4.66
C SER A 135 -6.09 2.58 -3.36
N TYR A 136 -6.23 3.36 -2.29
CA TYR A 136 -5.67 3.01 -0.98
C TYR A 136 -6.33 1.75 -0.40
N SER A 137 -7.63 1.56 -0.63
CA SER A 137 -8.34 0.35 -0.20
C SER A 137 -7.81 -0.89 -0.94
N LEU A 138 -7.55 -0.75 -2.25
CA LEU A 138 -6.94 -1.81 -3.06
C LEU A 138 -5.53 -2.15 -2.60
N GLU A 139 -4.70 -1.14 -2.30
CA GLU A 139 -3.36 -1.34 -1.74
C GLU A 139 -3.41 -2.11 -0.43
N THR A 140 -4.34 -1.73 0.46
CA THR A 140 -4.54 -2.43 1.73
C THR A 140 -4.88 -3.91 1.53
N ALA A 141 -5.74 -4.21 0.56
CA ALA A 141 -6.12 -5.59 0.24
C ALA A 141 -4.95 -6.42 -0.31
N ILE A 142 -4.15 -5.85 -1.22
CA ILE A 142 -2.95 -6.50 -1.77
C ILE A 142 -1.92 -6.74 -0.66
N ALA A 143 -1.63 -5.71 0.14
CA ALA A 143 -0.67 -5.79 1.21
C ALA A 143 -1.07 -6.82 2.28
N PHE A 144 -2.35 -6.85 2.64
CA PHE A 144 -2.92 -7.81 3.57
C PHE A 144 -2.87 -9.25 3.04
N THR A 145 -3.17 -9.44 1.75
CA THR A 145 -3.10 -10.74 1.08
C THR A 145 -1.68 -11.32 1.19
N TYR A 146 -0.67 -10.52 0.86
CA TYR A 146 0.72 -10.97 0.97
C TYR A 146 1.14 -11.27 2.41
N CYS A 147 0.72 -10.44 3.37
CA CYS A 147 1.00 -10.67 4.80
C CYS A 147 0.44 -12.01 5.29
N ILE A 148 -0.80 -12.37 4.94
CA ILE A 148 -1.39 -13.66 5.34
C ILE A 148 -0.56 -14.83 4.78
N PHE A 149 -0.32 -14.84 3.46
CA PHE A 149 0.39 -15.96 2.82
C PHE A 149 1.86 -16.04 3.23
N GLY A 150 2.51 -14.90 3.46
CA GLY A 150 3.89 -14.84 3.96
C GLY A 150 4.01 -15.34 5.40
N CYS A 151 3.08 -14.96 6.29
CA CYS A 151 3.04 -15.47 7.67
C CYS A 151 2.83 -16.98 7.72
N ILE A 152 1.88 -17.52 6.94
CA ILE A 152 1.63 -18.96 6.86
C ILE A 152 2.88 -19.72 6.38
N SER A 153 3.58 -19.16 5.39
CA SER A 153 4.81 -19.74 4.84
C SER A 153 5.95 -19.76 5.87
N LEU A 154 6.14 -18.68 6.63
CA LEU A 154 7.15 -18.62 7.69
C LEU A 154 6.86 -19.62 8.82
N VAL A 155 5.63 -19.65 9.35
CA VAL A 155 5.25 -20.58 10.42
C VAL A 155 5.49 -22.04 10.01
N SER A 156 5.15 -22.38 8.76
CA SER A 156 5.37 -23.73 8.22
C SER A 156 6.86 -24.13 8.19
N VAL A 157 7.75 -23.20 7.83
CA VAL A 157 9.21 -23.44 7.81
C VAL A 157 9.78 -23.60 9.22
N TYR A 158 9.38 -22.73 10.15
CA TYR A 158 9.81 -22.84 11.55
C TYR A 158 9.35 -24.14 12.22
N LEU A 159 8.11 -24.57 11.96
CA LEU A 159 7.58 -25.81 12.49
C LEU A 159 8.36 -27.03 11.96
N LEU A 160 8.63 -27.07 10.65
CA LEU A 160 9.44 -28.13 10.04
C LEU A 160 10.86 -28.16 10.64
N TYR A 161 11.49 -27.00 10.78
CA TYR A 161 12.82 -26.90 11.39
C TYR A 161 12.84 -27.38 12.84
N SER A 162 11.79 -27.07 13.62
CA SER A 162 11.64 -27.56 14.99
C SER A 162 11.44 -29.08 15.06
N ILE A 163 10.69 -29.67 14.13
CA ILE A 163 10.46 -31.12 14.05
C ILE A 163 11.75 -31.86 13.63
N LEU A 164 12.46 -31.33 12.63
CA LEU A 164 13.75 -31.88 12.19
C LEU A 164 14.79 -31.83 13.31
N ARG A 165 14.86 -30.72 14.04
CA ARG A 165 15.73 -30.61 15.22
C ARG A 165 15.39 -31.66 16.29
N ASN A 166 14.10 -31.89 16.56
CA ASN A 166 13.68 -32.88 17.57
C ASN A 166 13.98 -34.32 17.12
N THR A 167 13.86 -34.62 15.84
CA THR A 167 14.17 -35.95 15.29
C THR A 167 15.67 -36.23 15.24
N ASP A 168 16.50 -35.22 14.99
CA ASP A 168 17.97 -35.36 15.06
C ASP A 168 18.46 -35.56 16.50
N PHE A 169 17.87 -34.83 17.46
CA PHE A 169 18.16 -35.02 18.88
C PHE A 169 17.77 -36.42 19.37
N SER A 170 16.64 -36.97 18.88
CA SER A 170 16.21 -38.33 19.20
C SER A 170 17.15 -39.42 18.65
N LYS A 171 17.93 -39.15 17.59
CA LYS A 171 18.91 -40.09 17.03
C LYS A 171 20.24 -40.12 17.80
N HIS A 172 20.50 -39.12 18.65
CA HIS A 172 21.71 -39.05 19.47
C HIS A 172 21.52 -39.63 20.88
N ILE A 173 20.30 -40.00 21.27
CA ILE A 173 19.95 -40.55 22.59
C ILE A 173 19.77 -42.08 22.56
N LEU A 174 19.69 -42.69 21.36
CA LEU A 174 19.61 -44.13 21.13
C LEU A 174 20.92 -44.66 20.56
#